data_AF-A0A9D6TUA8-F1
#
_entry.id   AF-A0A9D6TUA8-F1
#
_cell.length_a   1.000
_cell.length_b   1.000
_cell.length_c   1.000
_cell.angle_alpha   90.00
_cell.angle_beta   90.00
_cell.angle_gamma   90.00
#
_symmetry.space_group_name_H-M   'P 1'
#
loop_
_entity.id
_entity.type
_entity.pdbx_description
1 polymer ?
#
loop_
_entity_poly.entity_id
_entity_poly.type
_entity_poly.pdbx_seq_one_letter_code
_entity_poly.pdbx_strand_id
1 'polypeptide(L)' 'MKVAVHQPHYLPWLGYLAKWAAADLFILLDTVQYEKNGWQNRNR' A
#
# COMPACT_ATOMS: atom_id res chain seq x y z
N MET A 1 19.75 0.41 -4.61
CA MET A 1 18.63 -0.54 -4.51
C MET A 1 17.53 0.10 -3.67
N LYS A 2 16.43 0.52 -4.28
CA LYS A 2 15.24 1.11 -3.66
C LYS A 2 14.20 0.03 -3.45
N VAL A 3 13.79 -0.19 -2.21
CA VAL A 3 12.72 -1.12 -1.85
C VAL A 3 11.51 -0.31 -1.39
N ALA A 4 10.34 -0.59 -1.95
CA ALA A 4 9.08 0.00 -1.54
C ALA A 4 8.15 -1.09 -0.98
N VAL A 5 7.53 -0.82 0.16
CA VAL A 5 6.53 -1.70 0.78
C VAL A 5 5.25 -0.88 0.93
N HIS A 6 4.12 -1.40 0.45
CA HIS A 6 2.87 -0.65 0.50
C HIS A 6 1.67 -1.54 0.82
N GLN A 7 0.86 -1.11 1.79
CA GLN A 7 -0.43 -1.70 2.07
C GLN A 7 -1.49 -1.09 1.12
N PRO A 8 -2.12 -1.89 0.25
CA PRO A 8 -3.18 -1.39 -0.62
C PRO A 8 -4.47 -1.19 0.19
N HIS A 9 -4.83 0.07 0.43
CA HIS A 9 -6.07 0.44 1.14
C HIS A 9 -7.26 0.70 0.20
N TYR A 10 -6.99 1.01 -1.07
CA TYR A 10 -7.99 1.36 -2.09
C TYR A 10 -7.46 0.98 -3.48
N LEU A 11 -8.25 1.23 -4.52
CA LEU A 11 -7.82 1.02 -5.91
C LEU A 11 -6.53 1.78 -6.23
N PRO A 12 -5.63 1.22 -7.06
CA PRO A 12 -4.39 1.89 -7.43
C PRO A 12 -4.62 3.29 -8.04
N TRP A 13 -3.88 4.27 -7.54
CA TRP A 13 -3.88 5.64 -8.06
C TRP A 13 -2.52 5.99 -8.65
N LEU A 14 -2.40 7.14 -9.33
CA LEU A 14 -1.17 7.55 -10.01
C LEU A 14 0.07 7.55 -9.08
N GLY A 15 -0.09 7.97 -7.83
CA GLY A 15 1.00 7.94 -6.84
C GLY A 15 1.43 6.53 -6.42
N TYR A 16 0.50 5.57 -6.39
CA TYR A 16 0.81 4.16 -6.16
C TYR A 16 1.64 3.61 -7.33
N LEU A 17 1.21 3.87 -8.57
CA LEU A 17 1.90 3.41 -9.77
C LEU A 17 3.27 4.06 -9.93
N ALA A 18 3.38 5.36 -9.65
CA ALA A 18 4.65 6.08 -9.66
C ALA A 18 5.63 5.51 -8.62
N LYS A 19 5.14 5.16 -7.42
CA LYS A 19 5.95 4.51 -6.38
C LYS A 19 6.43 3.13 -6.82
N TRP A 20 5.57 2.34 -7.46
CA TRP A 20 5.94 1.05 -8.02
C TRP A 20 7.02 1.22 -9.10
N ALA A 21 6.81 2.11 -10.07
CA ALA A 21 7.77 2.36 -11.15
C ALA A 21 9.14 2.86 -10.66
N ALA A 22 9.20 3.53 -9.50
CA ALA A 22 10.44 4.08 -8.95
C ALA A 22 11.23 3.11 -8.04
N ALA A 23 10.69 1.92 -7.75
CA ALA A 23 11.32 0.93 -6.86
C ALA A 23 11.98 -0.20 -7.66
N ASP A 24 13.14 -0.66 -7.18
CA ASP A 24 13.81 -1.86 -7.72
C ASP A 24 13.10 -3.14 -7.26
N LEU A 25 12.51 -3.11 -6.06
CA LEU A 25 11.65 -4.16 -5.51
C LEU A 25 10.43 -3.53 -4.84
N PHE A 26 9.24 -3.97 -5.26
CA PHE A 26 7.97 -3.53 -4.68
C PHE A 26 7.30 -4.70 -3.97
N ILE A 27 7.05 -4.55 -2.67
CA ILE A 27 6.41 -5.56 -1.83
C ILE A 27 4.97 -5.10 -1.53
N LEU A 28 4.01 -5.94 -1.92
CA LEU A 28 2.63 -5.78 -1.51
C LEU A 28 2.49 -6.23 -0.06
N LEU A 29 2.07 -5.33 0.83
CA LEU A 29 1.86 -5.65 2.24
C LEU A 29 0.38 -6.03 2.45
N ASP A 30 0.07 -7.31 2.20
CA ASP A 30 -1.29 -7.85 2.26
C ASP A 30 -1.73 -8.24 3.68
N THR A 31 -0.76 -8.59 4.53
CA THR A 31 -1.00 -9.12 5.87
C THR A 31 -0.43 -8.16 6.90
N VAL A 32 -1.31 -7.44 7.61
CA VAL A 32 -0.94 -6.52 8.69
C VAL A 32 -1.82 -6.72 9.90
N GLN A 33 -1.33 -6.27 11.05
CA GLN A 33 -2.13 -6.25 12.27
C GLN A 33 -3.35 -5.33 12.09
N TYR A 34 -4.51 -5.81 12.54
CA TYR A 34 -5.73 -5.01 12.52
C TYR A 34 -5.62 -3.79 13.44
N GLU A 35 -5.95 -2.62 12.90
CA GLU A 35 -5.98 -1.35 13.63
C GLU A 35 -7.44 -0.93 13.92
N LYS A 36 -7.83 -0.89 15.20
CA LYS A 36 -9.19 -0.48 15.59
C LYS A 36 -9.43 0.98 15.20
N ASN A 37 -10.55 1.24 14.52
CA ASN A 37 -10.96 2.57 14.00
C ASN A 37 -10.08 3.16 12.88
N GLY A 38 -9.20 2.36 12.26
CA GLY A 38 -8.42 2.77 11.10
C GLY A 38 -9.30 3.23 9.93
N TRP A 39 -8.85 4.23 9.16
CA TRP A 39 -9.59 4.78 8.03
C TRP A 39 -9.98 3.73 6.99
N GLN A 40 -9.09 2.77 6.75
CA GLN A 40 -9.30 1.60 5.91
C GLN A 40 -10.50 0.74 6.32
N ASN A 41 -10.88 0.76 7.60
CA ASN A 41 -12.00 -0.01 8.14
C ASN A 41 -13.33 0.76 8.10
N ARG A 42 -13.30 2.03 7.67
CA ARG A 42 -14.48 2.91 7.58
C ARG A 42 -15.15 2.88 6.21
N ASN A 43 -14.49 2.31 5.20
CA ASN A 43 -15.04 2.07 3.87
C ASN A 43 -15.96 0.83 3.89
N ARG A 44 -17.08 0.94 4.61
CA ARG A 44 -18.20 0.00 4.54
C ARG A 44 -19.21 0.46 3.51
#